data_AF-A0A1M5JIU1-F1
#
_entry.id   AF-A0A1M5JIU1-F1
#
_cell.length_a   1.000
_cell.length_b   1.000
_cell.length_c   1.000
_cell.angle_alpha   90.00
_cell.angle_beta   90.00
_cell.angle_gamma   90.00
#
_symmetry.space_group_name_H-M   'P 1'
#
loop_
_entity.id
_entity.type
_entity.pdbx_description
1 polymer ?
#
loop_
_entity_poly.entity_id
_entity_poly.type
_entity_poly.pdbx_seq_one_letter_code
_entity_poly.pdbx_strand_id
1 'polypeptide(L)' 'MKTEKELNQEILETTTMIRNEYPELIKYLDELPLTIPIEDSPAINIKVLTDYSHSLKNIIVKYGIKHE' A
#
# COMPACT_ATOMS: atom_id res chain seq x y z
N MET A 1 -18.65 -5.82 -2.88
CA MET A 1 -17.82 -4.68 -3.36
C MET A 1 -16.85 -4.37 -2.26
N LYS A 2 -15.54 -4.43 -2.50
CA LYS A 2 -14.57 -3.98 -1.48
C LYS A 2 -14.76 -2.48 -1.27
N THR A 3 -14.99 -2.07 -0.03
CA THR A 3 -15.12 -0.65 0.32
C THR A 3 -13.76 -0.02 0.56
N GLU A 4 -13.66 1.31 0.47
CA GLU A 4 -12.43 2.05 0.83
C GLU A 4 -11.91 1.65 2.21
N LYS A 5 -12.80 1.37 3.16
CA LYS A 5 -12.46 0.88 4.49
C LYS A 5 -11.68 -0.43 4.45
N GLU A 6 -12.13 -1.40 3.64
CA GLU A 6 -11.44 -2.69 3.52
C GLU A 6 -10.06 -2.51 2.86
N LEU A 7 -9.97 -1.66 1.84
CA LEU A 7 -8.68 -1.35 1.21
C LEU A 7 -7.73 -0.65 2.19
N ASN A 8 -8.23 0.31 2.96
CA ASN A 8 -7.46 0.98 4.01
C ASN A 8 -6.96 -0.01 5.07
N GLN A 9 -7.81 -0.96 5.48
CA GLN A 9 -7.39 -2.00 6.42
C GLN A 9 -6.29 -2.89 5.80
N GLU A 10 -6.48 -3.37 4.57
CA GLU A 10 -5.48 -4.20 3.87
C GLU A 10 -4.13 -3.46 3.75
N ILE A 11 -4.18 -2.17 3.43
CA ILE A 11 -3.00 -1.29 3.37
C ILE A 11 -2.36 -1.15 4.74
N LEU A 12 -3.15 -0.88 5.79
CA LEU A 12 -2.64 -0.68 7.15
C LEU A 12 -1.98 -1.95 7.68
N GLU A 13 -2.59 -3.12 7.45
CA GLU A 13 -2.03 -4.41 7.81
C GLU A 13 -0.74 -4.69 7.05
N THR A 14 -0.73 -4.47 5.73
CA THR A 14 0.46 -4.68 4.89
C THR A 14 1.60 -3.76 5.31
N THR A 15 1.33 -2.47 5.54
CA THR A 15 2.33 -1.50 6.00
C THR A 15 2.80 -1.80 7.43
N THR A 16 1.95 -2.32 8.30
CA THR A 16 2.32 -2.76 9.66
C THR A 16 3.20 -3.99 9.64
N MET A 17 2.88 -4.97 8.78
CA MET A 17 3.72 -6.15 8.55
C MET A 17 5.08 -5.73 8.01
N ILE A 18 5.11 -4.84 7.00
CA ILE A 18 6.37 -4.27 6.48
C ILE A 18 7.15 -3.59 7.60
N ARG A 19 6.51 -2.78 8.45
CA ARG A 19 7.24 -2.09 9.53
C ARG A 19 7.85 -3.03 10.57
N ASN A 20 7.17 -4.13 10.88
CA ASN A 20 7.63 -5.09 11.89
C ASN A 20 8.62 -6.13 11.33
N GLU A 21 8.31 -6.70 10.16
CA GLU A 21 9.09 -7.80 9.58
C GLU A 21 10.14 -7.33 8.57
N TYR A 22 9.88 -6.21 7.88
CA TYR A 22 10.73 -5.70 6.80
C TYR A 22 10.98 -4.20 6.93
N PRO A 23 11.58 -3.72 8.04
CA PRO A 23 11.79 -2.29 8.28
C PRO A 23 12.61 -1.62 7.16
N GLU A 24 13.42 -2.38 6.44
CA GLU A 24 14.15 -1.92 5.26
C GLU A 24 13.26 -1.56 4.07
N LEU A 25 12.05 -2.13 3.97
CA LEU A 25 11.10 -1.81 2.92
C LEU A 25 10.34 -0.50 3.20
N ILE A 26 10.35 -0.01 4.45
CA ILE A 26 9.76 1.28 4.83
C ILE A 26 10.32 2.41 3.97
N LYS A 27 11.60 2.36 3.58
CA LYS A 27 12.21 3.38 2.70
C LYS A 27 11.50 3.49 1.35
N TYR A 28 10.99 2.39 0.82
CA TYR A 28 10.22 2.39 -0.44
C TYR A 28 8.79 2.90 -0.26
N LEU A 29 8.26 2.90 0.98
CA LEU A 29 6.96 3.50 1.29
C LEU A 29 7.05 5.02 1.40
N ASP A 30 8.14 5.53 1.98
CA ASP A 30 8.36 6.97 2.14
C ASP A 30 8.58 7.67 0.78
N GLU A 31 9.17 6.95 -0.19
CA GLU A 31 9.35 7.40 -1.57
C GLU A 31 8.07 7.36 -2.42
N LEU A 32 6.98 6.77 -1.94
CA LEU A 32 5.67 6.87 -2.57
C LEU A 32 4.94 8.05 -1.91
N PRO A 33 4.99 9.27 -2.47
CA PRO A 33 4.11 10.32 -1.99
C PRO A 33 2.69 9.78 -2.17
N LEU A 34 2.00 9.58 -1.05
CA LEU A 34 0.56 9.37 -1.05
C LEU A 34 -0.03 10.64 -1.68
N THR A 35 -0.18 10.64 -3.00
CA THR A 35 -1.01 11.59 -3.72
C THR A 35 -2.44 11.20 -3.37
N ILE A 36 -2.83 11.43 -2.12
CA ILE A 36 -4.24 11.46 -1.74
C ILE A 36 -4.77 12.64 -2.55
N PRO A 37 -5.51 12.40 -3.64
CA PRO A 37 -6.05 13.51 -4.40
C PRO A 37 -7.02 14.22 -3.45
N ILE A 38 -6.72 15.47 -3.17
CA ILE A 38 -7.48 16.34 -2.28
C ILE A 38 -8.72 16.82 -3.05
N GLU A 39 -9.53 15.91 -3.57
CA GLU A 39 -10.68 16.29 -4.40
C GLU A 39 -11.79 15.24 -4.28
N ASP A 40 -12.68 15.47 -3.30
CA ASP A 40 -14.15 15.23 -3.22
C ASP A 40 -14.81 14.01 -3.92
N SER A 41 -14.07 13.03 -4.42
CA SER A 41 -14.56 11.95 -5.28
C SER A 41 -14.26 10.56 -4.70
N PRO A 42 -15.21 9.88 -4.03
CA PRO A 42 -15.01 8.55 -3.45
C PRO A 42 -14.64 7.48 -4.49
N ALA A 43 -15.06 7.66 -5.75
CA ALA A 43 -14.69 6.75 -6.84
C ALA A 43 -13.20 6.77 -7.19
N ILE A 44 -12.53 7.92 -7.02
CA ILE A 44 -11.07 8.03 -7.21
C ILE A 44 -10.36 7.36 -6.04
N ASN A 45 -10.91 7.48 -4.83
CA ASN A 45 -10.28 6.96 -3.62
C ASN A 45 -10.14 5.42 -3.64
N ILE A 46 -11.17 4.67 -4.07
CA ILE A 46 -11.06 3.19 -4.20
C ILE A 46 -9.97 2.78 -5.20
N LYS A 47 -9.86 3.46 -6.35
CA LYS A 47 -8.82 3.15 -7.34
C LYS A 47 -7.44 3.46 -6.80
N VAL A 48 -7.24 4.63 -6.18
CA VAL A 48 -5.96 5.04 -5.60
C VAL A 48 -5.54 4.09 -4.48
N LEU A 49 -6.47 3.71 -3.59
CA LEU A 49 -6.20 2.75 -2.52
C LEU A 49 -5.89 1.35 -3.07
N THR A 50 -6.59 0.92 -4.12
CA THR A 50 -6.29 -0.36 -4.77
C THR A 50 -4.89 -0.35 -5.39
N ASP A 51 -4.54 0.72 -6.09
CA ASP A 51 -3.23 0.89 -6.75
C ASP A 51 -2.09 0.97 -5.72
N TYR A 52 -2.34 1.64 -4.59
CA TYR A 52 -1.40 1.71 -3.47
C TYR A 52 -1.21 0.34 -2.79
N SER A 53 -2.29 -0.38 -2.50
CA SER A 53 -2.21 -1.75 -1.97
C SER A 53 -1.44 -2.68 -2.92
N HIS A 54 -1.65 -2.53 -4.23
CA HIS A 54 -0.94 -3.29 -5.25
C HIS A 54 0.56 -2.94 -5.29
N SER A 55 0.90 -1.66 -5.14
CA SER A 55 2.29 -1.19 -5.04
C SER A 55 2.99 -1.75 -3.81
N LEU A 56 2.33 -1.74 -2.64
CA LEU A 56 2.86 -2.35 -1.41
C LEU A 56 3.10 -3.86 -1.57
N LYS A 57 2.12 -4.59 -2.11
CA LYS A 57 2.28 -6.01 -2.42
C LYS A 57 3.42 -6.25 -3.39
N ASN A 58 3.58 -5.41 -4.42
CA ASN A 58 4.67 -5.53 -5.38
C ASN A 58 6.04 -5.31 -4.73
N ILE A 59 6.16 -4.43 -3.74
CA ILE A 59 7.40 -4.26 -2.96
C ILE A 59 7.71 -5.54 -2.17
N ILE A 60 6.73 -6.10 -1.47
CA ILE A 60 6.88 -7.37 -0.72
C ILE A 60 7.22 -8.52 -1.66
N VAL A 61 6.52 -8.64 -2.81
CA VAL A 61 6.78 -9.69 -3.80
C VAL A 61 8.17 -9.54 -4.40
N LYS A 62 8.60 -8.33 -4.78
CA LYS A 62 9.97 -8.10 -5.25
C LYS A 62 11.02 -8.42 -4.20
N TYR A 63 10.69 -8.19 -2.92
CA TYR A 63 11.56 -8.53 -1.82
C TYR A 63 11.63 -10.05 -1.59
N GLY A 64 10.48 -10.73 -1.53
CA GLY A 64 10.37 -12.18 -1.36
C GLY A 64 10.97 -12.96 -2.53
N ILE A 65 10.78 -12.51 -3.78
CA ILE A 65 11.42 -13.12 -4.96
C ILE A 65 12.93 -12.91 -4.97
N LYS A 66 13.45 -11.84 -4.33
CA LYS A 66 14.90 -11.63 -4.18
C LYS A 66 15.51 -12.49 -3.06
N HIS A 67 14.70 -13.21 -2.30
CA HIS A 67 15.11 -13.98 -1.13
C HIS A 67 14.87 -15.49 -1.33
N GLU A 68 15.18 -15.99 -2.54
CA GLU A 68 15.26 -17.43 -2.89
C GLU A 68 16.70 -17.81 -3.27
#